data_AF-A0A956J576-F1
#
_entry.id   AF-A0A956J576-F1
#
_cell.length_a   1.000
_cell.length_b   1.000
_cell.length_c   1.000
_cell.angle_alpha   90.00
_cell.angle_beta   90.00
_cell.angle_gamma   90.00
#
_symmetry.space_group_name_H-M   'P 1'
#
loop_
_entity.id
_entity.type
_entity.pdbx_description
1 polymer ?
#
loop_
_entity_poly.entity_id
_entity_poly.type
_entity_poly.pdbx_seq_one_letter_code
_entity_poly.pdbx_strand_id
1 'polypeptide(L)'
;TEKSLRTSAAYMQKLFLEHPKGSHGFLSVDPFRLYPGSPIDEERATWEAQTGMRVHRYPWWEDGDQDFLSEWVDASGELDYRATQRLVSELFDPILQALPEHFAYTGPARDYFMRAISEQVEHTRDRAHLRKLGLWHLWSGLHYASTSEARHHRMIEDSELQARAKRERIGLVERVRRHVPLSPELERAMLEVPRERFVPAELVHRAAEDVALRLDDSGQSTISAPHAYALSFNALDIEPGDQVADLGGGSGYGAALLAELVGPQGNVTSIEYDPKLVSWAQQNLAPWPWAQALAGDAHDVALWRGANKVSIGFALDELPPAFIEALPVGGRLVAPVHPAEPRDDRSQDLLLVTRTALGFETQRLERVLYVPDRGTSREPSSASI
;
A
#
# COMPACT_ATOMS: atom_id res chain seq x y z
N THR A 1 1.89 -29.19 -8.74
CA THR A 1 2.89 -29.96 -7.97
C THR A 1 4.19 -29.20 -7.94
N GLU A 2 4.95 -29.36 -6.87
CA GLU A 2 6.26 -28.72 -6.70
C GLU A 2 7.25 -29.23 -7.74
N LYS A 3 7.24 -30.54 -8.01
CA LYS A 3 8.12 -31.19 -8.99
C LYS A 3 8.00 -30.54 -10.38
N SER A 4 6.78 -30.28 -10.85
CA SER A 4 6.58 -29.68 -12.18
C SER A 4 7.12 -28.25 -12.24
N LEU A 5 6.90 -27.44 -11.18
CA LEU A 5 7.42 -26.08 -11.11
C LEU A 5 8.95 -26.05 -11.11
N ARG A 6 9.61 -26.91 -10.31
CA ARG A 6 11.07 -27.03 -10.29
C ARG A 6 11.65 -27.50 -11.63
N THR A 7 11.00 -28.46 -12.28
CA THR A 7 11.40 -28.95 -13.61
C THR A 7 11.32 -27.83 -14.65
N SER A 8 10.21 -27.09 -14.67
CA SER A 8 10.02 -25.94 -15.56
C SER A 8 11.05 -24.85 -15.29
N ALA A 9 11.34 -24.54 -14.02
CA ALA A 9 12.33 -23.53 -13.67
C ALA A 9 13.75 -23.92 -14.14
N ALA A 10 14.17 -25.15 -13.89
CA ALA A 10 15.46 -25.67 -14.38
C ALA A 10 15.55 -25.60 -15.92
N TYR A 11 14.45 -25.89 -16.61
CA TYR A 11 14.37 -25.74 -18.05
C TYR A 11 14.53 -24.28 -18.50
N MET A 12 13.78 -23.36 -17.89
CA MET A 12 13.87 -21.93 -18.20
C MET A 12 15.27 -21.38 -17.91
N GLN A 13 15.92 -21.82 -16.83
CA GLN A 13 17.29 -21.45 -16.51
C GLN A 13 18.27 -21.90 -17.61
N LYS A 14 18.22 -23.17 -18.01
CA LYS A 14 19.07 -23.70 -19.09
C LYS A 14 18.82 -22.97 -20.41
N LEU A 15 17.56 -22.70 -20.72
CA LEU A 15 17.15 -22.06 -21.95
C LEU A 15 17.60 -20.60 -22.02
N PHE A 16 17.38 -19.83 -20.94
CA PHE A 16 17.52 -18.38 -20.99
C PHE A 16 18.86 -17.85 -20.46
N LEU A 17 19.42 -18.52 -19.46
CA LEU A 17 20.62 -18.03 -18.77
C LEU A 17 21.88 -18.80 -19.18
N GLU A 18 21.76 -20.09 -19.47
CA GLU A 18 22.94 -20.94 -19.72
C GLU A 18 23.28 -21.13 -21.20
N HIS A 19 22.39 -20.71 -22.12
CA HIS A 19 22.64 -20.89 -23.54
C HIS A 19 23.84 -20.04 -23.99
N PRO A 20 24.88 -20.61 -24.64
CA PRO A 20 26.16 -19.94 -24.87
C PRO A 20 26.10 -18.73 -25.81
N LYS A 21 25.00 -18.59 -26.57
CA LYS A 21 24.77 -17.43 -27.42
C LYS A 21 23.94 -16.35 -26.71
N GLY A 22 23.41 -16.62 -25.52
CA GLY A 22 22.40 -15.82 -24.84
C GLY A 22 20.99 -16.03 -25.42
N SER A 23 20.03 -15.30 -24.85
CA SER A 23 18.60 -15.36 -25.15
C SER A 23 18.23 -14.49 -26.35
N HIS A 24 17.48 -15.03 -27.32
CA HIS A 24 17.21 -14.37 -28.61
C HIS A 24 15.73 -14.18 -29.00
N GLY A 25 14.77 -14.38 -28.09
CA GLY A 25 13.34 -14.41 -28.43
C GLY A 25 12.39 -13.83 -27.38
N PHE A 26 11.09 -13.87 -27.70
CA PHE A 26 10.00 -13.44 -26.83
C PHE A 26 9.79 -14.46 -25.72
N LEU A 27 9.78 -13.99 -24.48
CA LEU A 27 9.33 -14.76 -23.35
C LEU A 27 8.19 -13.99 -22.72
N SER A 28 6.99 -14.57 -22.70
CA SER A 28 5.94 -14.21 -21.76
C SER A 28 5.96 -15.31 -20.71
N VAL A 29 6.86 -15.21 -19.72
CA VAL A 29 6.64 -15.95 -18.48
C VAL A 29 5.52 -15.19 -17.81
N ASP A 30 4.29 -15.54 -18.17
CA ASP A 30 3.22 -15.39 -17.22
C ASP A 30 3.33 -16.65 -16.34
N PRO A 31 4.04 -16.61 -15.21
CA PRO A 31 4.17 -17.79 -14.36
C PRO A 31 2.80 -18.25 -13.83
N PHE A 32 1.72 -17.48 -14.08
CA PHE A 32 0.33 -17.78 -13.73
C PHE A 32 -0.48 -18.38 -14.88
N ARG A 33 0.06 -18.43 -16.11
CA ARG A 33 -0.54 -19.11 -17.27
C ARG A 33 0.38 -20.21 -17.78
N LEU A 34 0.43 -21.31 -17.05
CA LEU A 34 0.87 -22.58 -17.60
C LEU A 34 -0.38 -23.34 -18.07
N TYR A 35 -0.67 -23.25 -19.36
CA TYR A 35 -1.74 -23.99 -20.01
C TYR A 35 -1.32 -25.45 -20.26
N PRO A 36 -2.25 -26.42 -20.23
CA PRO A 36 -2.11 -27.61 -21.04
C PRO A 36 -1.83 -27.17 -22.50
N GLY A 37 -0.79 -27.69 -23.18
CA GLY A 37 -0.42 -27.28 -24.56
C GLY A 37 0.66 -26.21 -24.69
N SER A 38 1.35 -25.87 -23.59
CA SER A 38 2.47 -24.93 -23.62
C SER A 38 3.52 -25.29 -24.72
N PRO A 39 4.26 -24.33 -25.33
CA PRO A 39 5.19 -24.59 -26.45
C PRO A 39 6.34 -25.59 -26.22
N ILE A 40 6.66 -25.93 -24.96
CA ILE A 40 7.47 -27.14 -24.67
C ILE A 40 6.85 -28.35 -25.37
N ASP A 41 5.52 -28.44 -25.34
CA ASP A 41 4.70 -29.54 -25.78
C ASP A 41 4.53 -29.66 -27.31
N GLU A 42 4.66 -28.59 -28.09
CA GLU A 42 4.55 -28.60 -29.57
C GLU A 42 5.91 -28.75 -30.27
N GLU A 43 6.98 -28.18 -29.71
CA GLU A 43 8.33 -28.18 -30.33
C GLU A 43 9.26 -29.31 -29.85
N ARG A 44 8.79 -30.10 -28.89
CA ARG A 44 9.19 -31.47 -28.56
C ARG A 44 10.39 -32.05 -29.31
N ALA A 45 10.16 -32.55 -30.52
CA ALA A 45 11.13 -33.38 -31.23
C ALA A 45 12.38 -32.61 -31.69
N THR A 46 12.29 -31.28 -31.76
CA THR A 46 13.39 -30.42 -32.20
C THR A 46 14.29 -30.03 -31.03
N TRP A 47 13.71 -29.86 -29.84
CA TRP A 47 14.46 -29.75 -28.58
C TRP A 47 15.18 -31.06 -28.23
N GLU A 48 14.58 -32.20 -28.61
CA GLU A 48 15.17 -33.54 -28.50
C GLU A 48 16.47 -33.67 -29.27
N ALA A 49 16.59 -32.92 -30.36
CA ALA A 49 17.72 -32.99 -31.28
C ALA A 49 18.80 -31.93 -31.01
N GLN A 50 18.44 -30.73 -30.55
CA GLN A 50 19.36 -29.57 -30.56
C GLN A 50 19.90 -29.20 -29.17
N THR A 51 19.24 -29.63 -28.09
CA THR A 51 19.70 -29.46 -26.70
C THR A 51 19.70 -30.75 -25.87
N GLY A 52 19.12 -31.83 -26.43
CA GLY A 52 18.92 -33.17 -25.84
C GLY A 52 17.60 -33.37 -25.07
N MET A 53 16.66 -32.43 -25.11
CA MET A 53 15.45 -32.39 -24.28
C MET A 53 14.25 -33.16 -24.90
N ARG A 54 13.62 -34.14 -24.23
CA ARG A 54 12.43 -34.89 -24.71
C ARG A 54 11.09 -34.43 -24.13
N VAL A 55 10.00 -34.50 -24.91
CA VAL A 55 8.65 -34.03 -24.53
C VAL A 55 7.61 -35.12 -24.90
N HIS A 56 6.46 -35.25 -24.22
CA HIS A 56 5.47 -36.35 -24.45
C HIS A 56 4.00 -35.90 -24.26
N ARG A 57 3.06 -36.39 -25.11
CA ARG A 57 1.57 -36.11 -25.09
C ARG A 57 0.70 -37.36 -24.90
N TYR A 58 -0.58 -37.17 -24.54
CA TYR A 58 -1.63 -38.22 -24.52
C TYR A 58 -2.53 -38.17 -25.80
N PRO A 59 -3.13 -39.28 -26.24
CA PRO A 59 -3.59 -39.45 -27.63
C PRO A 59 -4.92 -38.80 -28.08
N TRP A 60 -5.66 -38.10 -27.22
CA TRP A 60 -7.06 -37.71 -27.49
C TRP A 60 -7.29 -36.21 -27.75
N TRP A 61 -6.24 -35.43 -28.00
CA TRP A 61 -6.33 -33.96 -28.06
C TRP A 61 -5.92 -33.38 -29.44
N GLU A 62 -6.84 -32.65 -30.10
CA GLU A 62 -6.67 -32.06 -31.45
C GLU A 62 -6.96 -30.53 -31.50
N ASP A 63 -6.41 -29.85 -32.52
CA ASP A 63 -6.64 -28.41 -32.77
C ASP A 63 -8.12 -28.12 -33.07
N GLY A 64 -8.78 -27.39 -32.17
CA GLY A 64 -10.22 -27.08 -32.26
C GLY A 64 -11.10 -27.77 -31.21
N ASP A 65 -10.52 -28.49 -30.24
CA ASP A 65 -11.26 -28.98 -29.08
C ASP A 65 -11.78 -27.81 -28.20
N GLN A 66 -13.01 -27.97 -27.67
CA GLN A 66 -13.92 -26.91 -27.21
C GLN A 66 -13.31 -25.78 -26.36
N ASP A 67 -13.93 -24.59 -26.46
CA ASP A 67 -13.78 -23.46 -25.55
C ASP A 67 -13.59 -23.97 -24.13
N PHE A 68 -12.50 -23.55 -23.50
CA PHE A 68 -12.28 -23.73 -22.07
C PHE A 68 -13.58 -23.31 -21.36
N LEU A 69 -14.39 -24.28 -20.95
CA LEU A 69 -15.12 -24.13 -19.72
C LEU A 69 -14.01 -23.92 -18.71
N SER A 70 -13.82 -22.66 -18.32
CA SER A 70 -12.94 -22.25 -17.24
C SER A 70 -13.53 -22.76 -15.93
N GLU A 71 -13.67 -24.08 -15.81
CA GLU A 71 -13.72 -24.77 -14.56
C GLU A 71 -12.32 -24.64 -13.99
N TRP A 72 -12.21 -23.80 -12.96
CA TRP A 72 -11.03 -23.74 -12.13
C TRP A 72 -10.83 -25.14 -11.52
N VAL A 73 -10.02 -25.97 -12.19
CA VAL A 73 -9.58 -27.23 -11.64
C VAL A 73 -8.72 -26.91 -10.43
N ASP A 74 -9.14 -27.40 -9.28
CA ASP A 74 -8.46 -27.21 -8.00
C ASP A 74 -6.97 -27.56 -8.15
N ALA A 75 -6.10 -26.64 -7.74
CA ALA A 75 -4.71 -26.57 -8.19
C ALA A 75 -3.82 -27.63 -7.50
N SER A 76 -3.95 -28.91 -7.87
CA SER A 76 -3.26 -30.05 -7.24
C SER A 76 -3.58 -30.23 -5.75
N GLY A 77 -3.87 -31.46 -5.31
CA GLY A 77 -3.98 -31.76 -3.86
C GLY A 77 -2.65 -31.65 -3.08
N GLU A 78 -1.58 -31.15 -3.71
CA GLU A 78 -0.21 -31.08 -3.15
C GLU A 78 0.16 -29.67 -2.68
N LEU A 79 -0.17 -28.64 -3.46
CA LEU A 79 0.16 -27.26 -3.16
C LEU A 79 -1.13 -26.44 -3.17
N ASP A 80 -1.41 -25.74 -2.08
CA ASP A 80 -2.42 -24.69 -2.13
C ASP A 80 -1.93 -23.50 -2.97
N TYR A 81 -2.82 -22.53 -3.19
CA TYR A 81 -2.48 -21.32 -3.95
C TYR A 81 -1.26 -20.58 -3.38
N ARG A 82 -1.13 -20.48 -2.04
CA ARG A 82 -0.03 -19.74 -1.38
C ARG A 82 1.29 -20.44 -1.59
N ALA A 83 1.34 -21.75 -1.37
CA ALA A 83 2.50 -22.58 -1.59
C ALA A 83 2.93 -22.52 -3.06
N THR A 84 1.97 -22.56 -3.98
CA THR A 84 2.22 -22.38 -5.42
C THR A 84 2.83 -21.02 -5.74
N GLN A 85 2.24 -19.91 -5.27
CA GLN A 85 2.76 -18.56 -5.50
C GLN A 85 4.17 -18.37 -4.94
N ARG A 86 4.42 -18.86 -3.73
CA ARG A 86 5.74 -18.77 -3.09
C ARG A 86 6.79 -19.53 -3.89
N LEU A 87 6.48 -20.76 -4.27
CA LEU A 87 7.40 -21.60 -5.03
C LEU A 87 7.65 -21.03 -6.43
N VAL A 88 6.63 -20.47 -7.08
CA VAL A 88 6.79 -19.73 -8.34
C VAL A 88 7.75 -18.56 -8.16
N SER A 89 7.57 -17.76 -7.11
CA SER A 89 8.44 -16.61 -6.84
C SER A 89 9.89 -17.06 -6.60
N GLU A 90 10.09 -18.07 -5.75
CA GLU A 90 11.40 -18.64 -5.43
C GLU A 90 12.16 -19.11 -6.68
N LEU A 91 11.44 -19.78 -7.59
CA LEU A 91 12.05 -20.45 -8.73
C LEU A 91 12.21 -19.57 -9.97
N PHE A 92 11.23 -18.71 -10.26
CA PHE A 92 11.15 -18.00 -11.54
C PHE A 92 11.57 -16.54 -11.44
N ASP A 93 11.41 -15.88 -10.29
CA ASP A 93 11.82 -14.48 -10.14
C ASP A 93 13.32 -14.27 -10.42
N PRO A 94 14.25 -15.12 -9.92
CA PRO A 94 15.67 -14.98 -10.25
C PRO A 94 15.97 -15.12 -11.74
N ILE A 95 15.24 -16.00 -12.43
CA ILE A 95 15.40 -16.21 -13.88
C ILE A 95 14.96 -14.96 -14.64
N LEU A 96 13.79 -14.42 -14.29
CA LEU A 96 13.26 -13.20 -14.88
C LEU A 96 14.18 -11.99 -14.63
N GLN A 97 14.72 -11.87 -13.42
CA GLN A 97 15.62 -10.77 -13.05
C GLN A 97 16.98 -10.83 -13.78
N ALA A 98 17.49 -12.03 -14.06
CA ALA A 98 18.76 -12.20 -14.79
C ALA A 98 18.60 -12.05 -16.32
N LEU A 99 17.37 -12.17 -16.84
CA LEU A 99 17.08 -12.17 -18.26
C LEU A 99 17.57 -10.91 -19.02
N PRO A 100 17.43 -9.67 -18.50
CA PRO A 100 17.95 -8.48 -19.17
C PRO A 100 19.44 -8.55 -19.52
N GLU A 101 20.25 -9.14 -18.65
CA GLU A 101 21.71 -9.25 -18.81
C GLU A 101 22.10 -10.35 -19.80
N HIS A 102 21.24 -11.37 -19.96
CA HIS A 102 21.46 -12.52 -20.84
C HIS A 102 20.77 -12.35 -22.20
N PHE A 103 20.07 -11.23 -22.42
CA PHE A 103 19.37 -10.93 -23.66
C PHE A 103 20.35 -10.51 -24.76
N ALA A 104 20.53 -11.37 -25.75
CA ALA A 104 21.53 -11.24 -26.82
C ALA A 104 20.95 -10.77 -28.16
N TYR A 105 19.63 -10.66 -28.29
CA TYR A 105 19.01 -10.18 -29.53
C TYR A 105 19.36 -8.70 -29.80
N THR A 106 20.00 -8.45 -30.95
CA THR A 106 20.41 -7.10 -31.39
C THR A 106 19.63 -6.59 -32.60
N GLY A 107 18.53 -7.25 -32.98
CA GLY A 107 17.74 -6.86 -34.15
C GLY A 107 16.81 -5.66 -33.92
N PRO A 108 16.09 -5.18 -34.96
CA PRO A 108 15.30 -3.95 -34.90
C PRO A 108 14.20 -3.92 -33.83
N ALA A 109 13.68 -5.08 -33.42
CA ALA A 109 12.64 -5.20 -32.39
C ALA A 109 13.19 -5.27 -30.96
N ARG A 110 14.50 -5.06 -30.75
CA ARG A 110 15.16 -5.24 -29.44
C ARG A 110 14.49 -4.44 -28.34
N ASP A 111 14.18 -3.17 -28.58
CA ASP A 111 13.62 -2.28 -27.56
C ASP A 111 12.20 -2.70 -27.14
N TYR A 112 11.44 -3.28 -28.07
CA TYR A 112 10.15 -3.89 -27.75
C TYR A 112 10.32 -5.08 -26.81
N PHE A 113 11.25 -5.99 -27.12
CA PHE A 113 11.51 -7.15 -26.26
C PHE A 113 12.06 -6.75 -24.89
N MET A 114 12.98 -5.79 -24.83
CA MET A 114 13.50 -5.28 -23.56
C MET A 114 12.41 -4.65 -22.71
N ARG A 115 11.42 -3.97 -23.32
CA ARG A 115 10.24 -3.48 -22.60
C ARG A 115 9.40 -4.61 -22.02
N ALA A 116 9.11 -5.64 -22.82
CA ALA A 116 8.35 -6.81 -22.35
C ALA A 116 9.08 -7.57 -21.22
N ILE A 117 10.41 -7.70 -21.31
CA ILE A 117 11.24 -8.27 -20.25
C ILE A 117 11.17 -7.38 -19.00
N SER A 118 11.32 -6.06 -19.16
CA SER A 118 11.24 -5.12 -18.05
C SER A 118 9.89 -5.21 -17.34
N GLU A 119 8.79 -5.26 -18.09
CA GLU A 119 7.43 -5.45 -17.55
C GLU A 119 7.30 -6.77 -16.76
N GLN A 120 7.91 -7.87 -17.21
CA GLN A 120 7.94 -9.12 -16.43
C GLN A 120 8.78 -9.02 -15.17
N VAL A 121 9.93 -8.36 -15.23
CA VAL A 121 10.75 -8.07 -14.04
C VAL A 121 9.94 -7.26 -13.02
N GLU A 122 9.10 -6.31 -13.46
CA GLU A 122 8.19 -5.59 -12.55
C GLU A 122 7.23 -6.53 -11.81
N HIS A 123 6.79 -7.64 -12.42
CA HIS A 123 5.91 -8.63 -11.78
C HIS A 123 6.58 -9.47 -10.70
N THR A 124 7.92 -9.46 -10.64
CA THR A 124 8.73 -10.11 -9.59
C THR A 124 8.95 -9.22 -8.37
N ARG A 125 8.64 -7.91 -8.49
CA ARG A 125 8.85 -6.96 -7.39
C ARG A 125 7.89 -7.21 -6.24
N ASP A 126 8.30 -6.81 -5.04
CA ASP A 126 7.49 -6.97 -3.83
C ASP A 126 6.11 -6.32 -3.98
N ARG A 127 6.01 -5.14 -4.63
CA ARG A 127 4.72 -4.53 -5.00
C ARG A 127 3.77 -5.48 -5.74
N ALA A 128 4.25 -6.21 -6.75
CA ALA A 128 3.41 -7.14 -7.52
C ALA A 128 2.97 -8.34 -6.66
N HIS A 129 3.85 -8.84 -5.79
CA HIS A 129 3.54 -9.91 -4.84
C HIS A 129 2.55 -9.48 -3.76
N LEU A 130 2.71 -8.28 -3.21
CA LEU A 130 1.76 -7.67 -2.27
C LEU A 130 0.36 -7.57 -2.87
N ARG A 131 0.24 -7.31 -4.18
CA ARG A 131 -1.06 -7.29 -4.86
C ARG A 131 -1.73 -8.66 -4.83
N LYS A 132 -0.97 -9.72 -5.11
CA LYS A 132 -1.47 -11.11 -5.08
C LYS A 132 -1.86 -11.52 -3.67
N LEU A 133 -1.06 -11.17 -2.66
CA LEU A 133 -1.35 -11.44 -1.25
C LEU A 133 -2.62 -10.72 -0.78
N GLY A 134 -2.78 -9.44 -1.13
CA GLY A 134 -3.99 -8.67 -0.85
C GLY A 134 -5.24 -9.30 -1.46
N LEU A 135 -5.18 -9.67 -2.74
CA LEU A 135 -6.27 -10.37 -3.44
C LEU A 135 -6.59 -11.73 -2.80
N TRP A 136 -5.57 -12.48 -2.37
CA TRP A 136 -5.78 -13.75 -1.68
C TRP A 136 -6.50 -13.57 -0.34
N HIS A 137 -6.18 -12.52 0.43
CA HIS A 137 -6.88 -12.21 1.68
C HIS A 137 -8.34 -11.85 1.43
N LEU A 138 -8.64 -11.12 0.36
CA LEU A 138 -10.01 -10.86 -0.07
C LEU A 138 -10.75 -12.14 -0.45
N TRP A 139 -10.14 -12.98 -1.28
CA TRP A 139 -10.74 -14.21 -1.77
C TRP A 139 -10.97 -15.25 -0.67
N SER A 140 -9.97 -15.53 0.15
CA SER A 140 -10.09 -16.47 1.28
C SER A 140 -11.20 -16.04 2.25
N GLY A 141 -11.36 -14.74 2.46
CA GLY A 141 -12.42 -14.22 3.32
C GLY A 141 -13.84 -14.49 2.80
N LEU A 142 -14.02 -14.60 1.48
CA LEU A 142 -15.30 -14.95 0.85
C LEU A 142 -15.60 -16.46 0.97
N HIS A 143 -14.58 -17.31 0.78
CA HIS A 143 -14.75 -18.77 0.84
C HIS A 143 -15.01 -19.31 2.24
N TYR A 144 -14.44 -18.70 3.28
CA TYR A 144 -14.58 -19.16 4.66
C TYR A 144 -15.65 -18.39 5.46
N ALA A 145 -16.57 -17.67 4.80
CA ALA A 145 -17.64 -16.88 5.43
C ALA A 145 -17.16 -15.99 6.60
N SER A 146 -15.97 -15.40 6.47
CA SER A 146 -15.37 -14.60 7.55
C SER A 146 -15.78 -13.14 7.49
N THR A 147 -15.94 -12.51 8.65
CA THR A 147 -16.18 -11.06 8.78
C THR A 147 -15.02 -10.25 8.20
N SER A 148 -15.29 -8.98 7.85
CA SER A 148 -14.25 -8.05 7.37
C SER A 148 -13.12 -7.90 8.40
N GLU A 149 -13.45 -7.84 9.69
CA GLU A 149 -12.48 -7.73 10.79
C GLU A 149 -11.59 -8.97 10.89
N ALA A 150 -12.16 -10.17 10.86
CA ALA A 150 -11.38 -11.42 10.91
C ALA A 150 -10.44 -11.55 9.70
N ARG A 151 -10.88 -11.06 8.53
CA ARG A 151 -10.06 -11.02 7.32
C ARG A 151 -8.90 -10.05 7.47
N HIS A 152 -9.18 -8.83 7.96
CA HIS A 152 -8.17 -7.81 8.21
C HIS A 152 -7.13 -8.28 9.22
N HIS A 153 -7.57 -8.93 10.31
CA HIS A 153 -6.69 -9.50 11.33
C HIS A 153 -5.74 -10.56 10.76
N ARG A 154 -6.23 -11.49 9.93
CA ARG A 154 -5.35 -12.47 9.26
C ARG A 154 -4.35 -11.83 8.31
N MET A 155 -4.74 -10.73 7.65
CA MET A 155 -3.82 -9.96 6.81
C MET A 155 -2.74 -9.28 7.64
N ILE A 156 -3.12 -8.71 8.79
CA ILE A 156 -2.19 -8.10 9.75
C ILE A 156 -1.12 -9.11 10.19
N GLU A 157 -1.49 -10.36 10.46
CA GLU A 157 -0.59 -11.41 10.98
C GLU A 157 0.27 -12.11 9.91
N ASP A 158 0.04 -11.81 8.64
CA ASP A 158 0.73 -12.46 7.52
C ASP A 158 2.20 -12.03 7.43
N SER A 159 3.08 -12.89 7.95
CA SER A 159 4.53 -12.65 7.96
C SER A 159 5.15 -12.44 6.57
N GLU A 160 4.63 -13.07 5.52
CA GLU A 160 5.15 -12.88 4.16
C GLU A 160 4.81 -11.49 3.64
N LEU A 161 3.54 -11.08 3.82
CA LEU A 161 3.08 -9.73 3.48
C LEU A 161 3.88 -8.68 4.24
N GLN A 162 4.06 -8.83 5.55
CA GLN A 162 4.83 -7.91 6.39
C GLN A 162 6.28 -7.77 5.92
N ALA A 163 6.95 -8.89 5.63
CA ALA A 163 8.36 -8.88 5.22
C ALA A 163 8.55 -8.17 3.87
N ARG A 164 7.64 -8.40 2.91
CA ARG A 164 7.65 -7.74 1.60
C ARG A 164 7.33 -6.26 1.72
N ALA A 165 6.30 -5.91 2.48
CA ALA A 165 5.90 -4.51 2.70
C ALA A 165 7.00 -3.70 3.40
N LYS A 166 7.69 -4.29 4.40
CA LYS A 166 8.84 -3.64 5.07
C LYS A 166 9.95 -3.24 4.09
N ARG A 167 10.23 -4.07 3.06
CA ARG A 167 11.21 -3.71 2.02
C ARG A 167 10.73 -2.56 1.13
N GLU A 168 9.46 -2.57 0.74
CA GLU A 168 8.86 -1.48 -0.05
C GLU A 168 8.82 -0.14 0.70
N ARG A 169 8.70 -0.16 2.05
CA ARG A 169 8.73 1.06 2.88
C ARG A 169 10.05 1.81 2.81
N ILE A 170 11.17 1.15 2.54
CA ILE A 170 12.46 1.82 2.31
C ILE A 170 12.34 2.77 1.12
N GLY A 171 11.79 2.28 0.01
CA GLY A 171 11.53 3.09 -1.18
C GLY A 171 10.50 4.19 -0.94
N LEU A 172 9.53 3.97 -0.03
CA LEU A 172 8.58 5.02 0.36
C LEU A 172 9.30 6.19 1.03
N VAL A 173 10.11 5.92 2.05
CA VAL A 173 10.85 6.96 2.79
C VAL A 173 11.74 7.77 1.87
N GLU A 174 12.43 7.11 0.93
CA GLU A 174 13.23 7.79 -0.09
C GLU A 174 12.41 8.71 -0.99
N ARG A 175 11.17 8.36 -1.32
CA ARG A 175 10.26 9.23 -2.07
C ARG A 175 9.82 10.43 -1.22
N VAL A 176 9.43 10.20 0.03
CA VAL A 176 8.97 11.26 0.94
C VAL A 176 10.07 12.29 1.16
N ARG A 177 11.32 11.85 1.40
CA ARG A 177 12.49 12.74 1.57
C ARG A 177 12.73 13.69 0.39
N ARG A 178 12.28 13.33 -0.82
CA ARG A 178 12.40 14.19 -2.01
C ARG A 178 11.34 15.29 -2.04
N HIS A 179 10.23 15.11 -1.34
CA HIS A 179 9.15 16.10 -1.25
C HIS A 179 9.28 16.99 -0.02
N VAL A 180 9.56 16.40 1.14
CA VAL A 180 9.56 17.10 2.44
C VAL A 180 10.75 16.61 3.28
N PRO A 181 11.44 17.50 4.02
CA PRO A 181 12.46 17.08 4.99
C PRO A 181 11.89 16.07 6.00
N LEU A 182 12.69 15.12 6.48
CA LEU A 182 12.30 14.19 7.54
C LEU A 182 13.27 14.31 8.71
N SER A 183 12.75 14.36 9.93
CA SER A 183 13.56 14.11 11.12
C SER A 183 13.95 12.63 11.19
N PRO A 184 15.09 12.29 11.82
CA PRO A 184 15.48 10.90 12.05
C PRO A 184 14.41 10.07 12.79
N GLU A 185 13.64 10.70 13.67
CA GLU A 185 12.58 10.08 14.45
C GLU A 185 11.36 9.75 13.58
N LEU A 186 10.89 10.71 12.77
CA LEU A 186 9.75 10.49 11.87
C LEU A 186 10.08 9.49 10.77
N GLU A 187 11.30 9.54 10.25
CA GLU A 187 11.77 8.55 9.29
C GLU A 187 11.72 7.13 9.87
N ARG A 188 12.23 6.96 11.10
CA ARG A 188 12.19 5.68 11.80
C ARG A 188 10.75 5.22 12.01
N ALA A 189 9.86 6.14 12.40
CA ALA A 189 8.43 5.85 12.54
C ALA A 189 7.83 5.37 11.20
N MET A 190 8.13 6.02 10.07
CA MET A 190 7.64 5.59 8.75
C MET A 190 8.18 4.23 8.30
N LEU A 191 9.37 3.82 8.75
CA LEU A 191 9.94 2.50 8.47
C LEU A 191 9.32 1.41 9.35
N GLU A 192 9.07 1.70 10.61
CA GLU A 192 8.58 0.71 11.59
C GLU A 192 7.05 0.59 11.60
N VAL A 193 6.29 1.68 11.46
CA VAL A 193 4.83 1.63 11.38
C VAL A 193 4.41 0.95 10.07
N PRO A 194 3.72 -0.21 10.14
CA PRO A 194 3.40 -1.01 8.97
C PRO A 194 2.18 -0.45 8.23
N ARG A 195 2.37 0.62 7.43
CA ARG A 195 1.29 1.33 6.68
C ARG A 195 0.34 0.41 5.93
N GLU A 196 0.82 -0.73 5.45
CA GLU A 196 0.03 -1.78 4.79
C GLU A 196 -1.09 -2.39 5.67
N ARG A 197 -0.99 -2.30 6.99
CA ARG A 197 -2.05 -2.71 7.93
C ARG A 197 -3.18 -1.69 8.03
N PHE A 198 -2.96 -0.48 7.54
CA PHE A 198 -3.88 0.66 7.67
C PHE A 198 -4.65 0.94 6.37
N VAL A 199 -4.60 0.03 5.41
CA VAL A 199 -5.27 0.15 4.11
C VAL A 199 -6.11 -1.09 3.79
N PRO A 200 -7.13 -0.97 2.93
CA PRO A 200 -7.89 -2.13 2.46
C PRO A 200 -6.97 -3.15 1.77
N ALA A 201 -7.33 -4.44 1.86
CA ALA A 201 -6.50 -5.53 1.36
C ALA A 201 -6.15 -5.39 -0.14
N GLU A 202 -7.08 -4.90 -0.97
CA GLU A 202 -6.84 -4.61 -2.38
C GLU A 202 -5.81 -3.51 -2.62
N LEU A 203 -5.58 -2.62 -1.64
CA LEU A 203 -4.66 -1.48 -1.73
C LEU A 203 -3.33 -1.71 -1.03
N VAL A 204 -3.09 -2.87 -0.41
CA VAL A 204 -1.82 -3.20 0.27
C VAL A 204 -0.60 -2.99 -0.64
N HIS A 205 -0.71 -3.38 -1.91
CA HIS A 205 0.36 -3.17 -2.89
C HIS A 205 0.69 -1.71 -3.18
N ARG A 206 -0.21 -0.80 -2.83
CA ARG A 206 -0.05 0.65 -2.97
C ARG A 206 0.35 1.31 -1.66
N ALA A 207 0.40 0.58 -0.55
CA ALA A 207 0.63 1.16 0.77
C ALA A 207 1.95 1.92 0.88
N ALA A 208 2.98 1.50 0.12
CA ALA A 208 4.27 2.16 0.06
C ALA A 208 4.34 3.28 -1.00
N GLU A 209 3.27 3.59 -1.73
CA GLU A 209 3.23 4.75 -2.61
C GLU A 209 3.10 6.04 -1.79
N ASP A 210 3.72 7.12 -2.25
CA ASP A 210 3.56 8.45 -1.62
C ASP A 210 2.28 9.14 -2.12
N VAL A 211 1.13 8.50 -1.87
CA VAL A 211 -0.19 8.94 -2.32
C VAL A 211 -1.24 8.68 -1.25
N ALA A 212 -2.34 9.43 -1.30
CA ALA A 212 -3.52 9.12 -0.51
C ALA A 212 -4.23 7.88 -1.06
N LEU A 213 -4.79 7.06 -0.16
CA LEU A 213 -5.53 5.85 -0.52
C LEU A 213 -6.90 5.87 0.15
N ARG A 214 -7.94 5.48 -0.58
CA ARG A 214 -9.30 5.38 -0.03
C ARG A 214 -9.38 4.32 1.08
N LEU A 215 -10.14 4.63 2.11
CA LEU A 215 -10.45 3.71 3.23
C LEU A 215 -11.88 3.17 3.12
N ASP A 216 -12.72 3.79 2.30
CA ASP A 216 -14.09 3.38 2.01
C ASP A 216 -14.37 3.37 0.50
N ASP A 217 -15.57 2.92 0.13
CA ASP A 217 -16.02 2.85 -1.25
C ASP A 217 -16.55 4.18 -1.78
N SER A 218 -16.96 5.10 -0.90
CA SER A 218 -17.40 6.45 -1.29
C SER A 218 -16.24 7.37 -1.63
N GLY A 219 -15.02 7.04 -1.19
CA GLY A 219 -13.84 7.90 -1.30
C GLY A 219 -13.86 9.09 -0.34
N GLN A 220 -14.83 9.13 0.59
CA GLN A 220 -14.97 10.21 1.56
C GLN A 220 -14.00 10.07 2.73
N SER A 221 -13.43 8.88 2.95
CA SER A 221 -12.31 8.67 3.87
C SER A 221 -11.09 8.20 3.12
N THR A 222 -9.96 8.84 3.38
CA THR A 222 -8.67 8.44 2.84
C THR A 222 -7.62 8.42 3.93
N ILE A 223 -6.67 7.49 3.84
CA ILE A 223 -5.40 7.63 4.53
C ILE A 223 -4.56 8.63 3.73
N SER A 224 -4.08 9.70 4.37
CA SER A 224 -3.32 10.75 3.69
C SER A 224 -2.02 10.23 3.08
N ALA A 225 -1.50 10.94 2.08
CA ALA A 225 -0.19 10.64 1.53
C ALA A 225 0.90 10.74 2.63
N PRO A 226 1.91 9.85 2.64
CA PRO A 226 3.03 9.89 3.59
C PRO A 226 3.71 11.26 3.72
N HIS A 227 3.96 11.98 2.62
CA HIS A 227 4.53 13.34 2.71
C HIS A 227 3.62 14.34 3.42
N ALA A 228 2.30 14.16 3.37
CA ALA A 228 1.35 15.04 4.06
C ALA A 228 1.46 14.87 5.58
N TYR A 229 1.63 13.63 6.06
CA TYR A 229 1.95 13.38 7.48
C TYR A 229 3.28 14.01 7.87
N ALA A 230 4.31 13.88 7.01
CA ALA A 230 5.60 14.50 7.29
C ALA A 230 5.52 16.02 7.41
N LEU A 231 4.82 16.67 6.48
CA LEU A 231 4.64 18.11 6.49
C LEU A 231 3.95 18.58 7.79
N SER A 232 2.85 17.94 8.17
CA SER A 232 2.11 18.30 9.37
C SER A 232 2.88 18.02 10.66
N PHE A 233 3.50 16.84 10.78
CA PHE A 233 4.17 16.43 12.03
C PHE A 233 5.48 17.17 12.26
N ASN A 234 6.22 17.51 11.21
CA ASN A 234 7.39 18.40 11.32
C ASN A 234 6.98 19.80 11.81
N ALA A 235 5.88 20.35 11.29
CA ALA A 235 5.40 21.67 11.71
C ALA A 235 4.88 21.66 13.16
N LEU A 236 4.26 20.56 13.59
CA LEU A 236 3.85 20.38 14.97
C LEU A 236 5.03 20.24 15.92
N ASP A 237 6.21 19.82 15.44
CA ASP A 237 7.43 19.68 16.26
C ASP A 237 7.15 18.76 17.45
N ILE A 238 6.76 17.53 17.13
CA ILE A 238 6.34 16.51 18.09
C ILE A 238 7.55 16.02 18.88
N GLU A 239 7.48 16.10 20.20
CA GLU A 239 8.54 15.64 21.12
C GLU A 239 8.06 14.46 21.98
N PRO A 240 8.99 13.63 22.50
CA PRO A 240 8.65 12.60 23.47
C PRO A 240 7.94 13.20 24.69
N GLY A 241 6.81 12.60 25.09
CA GLY A 241 5.98 13.07 26.20
C GLY A 241 4.81 13.97 25.82
N ASP A 242 4.72 14.42 24.56
CA ASP A 242 3.61 15.26 24.11
C ASP A 242 2.24 14.58 24.24
N GLN A 243 1.21 15.42 24.40
CA GLN A 243 -0.19 15.03 24.44
C GLN A 243 -0.82 15.43 23.10
N VAL A 244 -1.04 14.47 22.22
CA VAL A 244 -1.40 14.74 20.83
C VAL A 244 -2.84 14.33 20.55
N ALA A 245 -3.58 15.19 19.84
CA ALA A 245 -4.86 14.83 19.25
C ALA A 245 -4.71 14.66 17.72
N ASP A 246 -5.24 13.57 17.19
CA ASP A 246 -5.35 13.30 15.74
C ASP A 246 -6.84 13.33 15.35
N LEU A 247 -7.29 14.42 14.74
CA LEU A 247 -8.70 14.66 14.43
C LEU A 247 -8.99 14.19 13.00
N GLY A 248 -9.90 13.24 12.83
CA GLY A 248 -10.12 12.52 11.56
C GLY A 248 -9.09 11.41 11.34
N GLY A 249 -8.81 10.63 12.38
CA GLY A 249 -7.72 9.66 12.37
C GLY A 249 -7.89 8.45 11.43
N GLY A 250 -9.07 8.26 10.84
CA GLY A 250 -9.33 7.24 9.83
C GLY A 250 -8.97 5.83 10.32
N SER A 251 -8.12 5.12 9.58
CA SER A 251 -7.65 3.78 9.94
C SER A 251 -6.59 3.76 11.07
N GLY A 252 -6.17 4.92 11.59
CA GLY A 252 -5.23 5.06 12.71
C GLY A 252 -3.75 5.19 12.33
N TYR A 253 -3.40 5.35 11.06
CA TYR A 253 -1.99 5.43 10.64
C TYR A 253 -1.28 6.69 11.14
N GLY A 254 -1.94 7.85 11.07
CA GLY A 254 -1.43 9.11 11.62
C GLY A 254 -1.16 8.97 13.12
N ALA A 255 -2.16 8.50 13.86
CA ALA A 255 -2.03 8.19 15.28
C ALA A 255 -0.89 7.20 15.60
N ALA A 256 -0.66 6.17 14.80
CA ALA A 256 0.44 5.22 15.00
C ALA A 256 1.82 5.88 14.80
N LEU A 257 1.96 6.72 13.78
CA LEU A 257 3.19 7.51 13.58
C LEU A 257 3.42 8.47 14.76
N LEU A 258 2.39 9.17 15.21
CA LEU A 258 2.46 10.04 16.37
C LEU A 258 2.83 9.26 17.63
N ALA A 259 2.31 8.04 17.80
CA ALA A 259 2.61 7.18 18.93
C ALA A 259 4.09 6.80 18.99
N GLU A 260 4.72 6.51 17.85
CA GLU A 260 6.17 6.29 17.76
C GLU A 260 6.97 7.53 18.16
N LEU A 261 6.50 8.73 17.79
CA LEU A 261 7.20 9.99 18.06
C LEU A 261 7.11 10.40 19.54
N VAL A 262 5.93 10.34 20.14
CA VAL A 262 5.72 10.76 21.53
C VAL A 262 6.22 9.73 22.54
N GLY A 263 6.25 8.46 22.15
CA GLY A 263 6.66 7.35 23.00
C GLY A 263 5.78 7.13 24.24
N PRO A 264 6.18 6.20 25.14
CA PRO A 264 5.35 5.73 26.25
C PRO A 264 5.06 6.76 27.35
N GLN A 265 5.74 7.92 27.32
CA GLN A 265 5.51 9.02 28.27
C GLN A 265 4.50 10.04 27.73
N GLY A 266 4.20 9.99 26.44
CA GLY A 266 3.19 10.82 25.81
C GLY A 266 1.83 10.11 25.74
N ASN A 267 0.92 10.72 24.99
CA ASN A 267 -0.38 10.13 24.70
C ASN A 267 -0.89 10.60 23.34
N VAL A 268 -1.54 9.72 22.60
CA VAL A 268 -2.21 10.05 21.33
C VAL A 268 -3.69 9.71 21.43
N THR A 269 -4.55 10.71 21.26
CA THR A 269 -6.00 10.52 21.18
C THR A 269 -6.47 10.81 19.77
N SER A 270 -6.84 9.76 19.04
CA SER A 270 -7.38 9.83 17.69
C SER A 270 -8.91 9.92 17.76
N ILE A 271 -9.49 10.98 17.20
CA ILE A 271 -10.95 11.15 17.11
C ILE A 271 -11.39 10.85 15.68
N GLU A 272 -12.35 9.95 15.50
CA GLU A 272 -12.88 9.57 14.19
C GLU A 272 -14.41 9.48 14.22
N TYR A 273 -15.05 9.99 13.17
CA TYR A 273 -16.50 10.08 13.07
C TYR A 273 -17.13 8.73 12.67
N ASP A 274 -16.49 7.97 11.76
CA ASP A 274 -17.02 6.68 11.30
C ASP A 274 -16.66 5.55 12.30
N PRO A 275 -17.66 4.92 12.97
CA PRO A 275 -17.42 3.84 13.92
C PRO A 275 -16.69 2.62 13.33
N LYS A 276 -16.81 2.36 12.01
CA LYS A 276 -16.08 1.28 11.35
C LYS A 276 -14.59 1.58 11.28
N LEU A 277 -14.23 2.82 10.98
CA LEU A 277 -12.84 3.27 10.98
C LEU A 277 -12.27 3.30 12.40
N VAL A 278 -13.08 3.66 13.40
CA VAL A 278 -12.68 3.57 14.81
C VAL A 278 -12.34 2.13 15.21
N SER A 279 -13.20 1.14 14.91
CA SER A 279 -12.90 -0.29 15.18
C SER A 279 -11.59 -0.70 14.52
N TRP A 280 -11.39 -0.28 13.27
CA TRP A 280 -10.16 -0.56 12.53
C TRP A 280 -8.94 0.08 13.18
N ALA A 281 -9.01 1.37 13.55
CA ALA A 281 -7.95 2.09 14.23
C ALA A 281 -7.61 1.46 15.58
N GLN A 282 -8.60 1.07 16.39
CA GLN A 282 -8.38 0.40 17.68
C GLN A 282 -7.61 -0.91 17.52
N GLN A 283 -7.94 -1.72 16.51
CA GLN A 283 -7.20 -2.95 16.22
C GLN A 283 -5.77 -2.67 15.77
N ASN A 284 -5.59 -1.68 14.90
CA ASN A 284 -4.25 -1.32 14.40
C ASN A 284 -3.39 -0.70 15.49
N LEU A 285 -3.97 0.06 16.41
CA LEU A 285 -3.26 0.78 17.48
C LEU A 285 -2.93 -0.08 18.70
N ALA A 286 -3.41 -1.31 18.77
CA ALA A 286 -3.13 -2.25 19.87
C ALA A 286 -1.64 -2.37 20.29
N PRO A 287 -0.65 -2.26 19.38
CA PRO A 287 0.77 -2.25 19.75
C PRO A 287 1.25 -1.04 20.55
N TRP A 288 0.47 0.05 20.61
CA TRP A 288 0.82 1.31 21.29
C TRP A 288 -0.17 1.59 22.43
N PRO A 289 0.09 1.13 23.67
CA PRO A 289 -0.81 1.35 24.82
C PRO A 289 -1.07 2.82 25.17
N TRP A 290 -0.24 3.74 24.69
CA TRP A 290 -0.38 5.19 24.84
C TRP A 290 -1.07 5.87 23.64
N ALA A 291 -1.69 5.08 22.76
CA ALA A 291 -2.50 5.59 21.66
C ALA A 291 -3.89 4.93 21.70
N GLN A 292 -4.93 5.74 21.53
CA GLN A 292 -6.31 5.27 21.50
C GLN A 292 -7.09 5.95 20.37
N ALA A 293 -8.08 5.22 19.83
CA ALA A 293 -9.05 5.77 18.89
C ALA A 293 -10.44 5.80 19.53
N LEU A 294 -11.09 6.96 19.45
CA LEU A 294 -12.40 7.25 20.01
C LEU A 294 -13.36 7.63 18.89
N ALA A 295 -14.57 7.07 18.95
CA ALA A 295 -15.66 7.50 18.08
C ALA A 295 -16.20 8.84 18.57
N GLY A 296 -16.28 9.83 17.68
CA GLY A 296 -16.82 11.14 18.05
C GLY A 296 -16.69 12.20 16.97
N ASP A 297 -17.30 13.34 17.24
CA ASP A 297 -17.15 14.55 16.43
C ASP A 297 -15.90 15.31 16.89
N ALA A 298 -14.98 15.58 15.96
CA ALA A 298 -13.79 16.37 16.23
C ALA A 298 -14.10 17.79 16.72
N HIS A 299 -15.30 18.32 16.42
CA HIS A 299 -15.76 19.61 16.94
C HIS A 299 -16.15 19.58 18.41
N ASP A 300 -16.39 18.41 18.99
CA ASP A 300 -16.52 18.27 20.44
C ASP A 300 -15.13 18.32 21.10
N VAL A 301 -14.70 19.54 21.41
CA VAL A 301 -13.40 19.82 22.04
C VAL A 301 -13.21 19.09 23.37
N ALA A 302 -14.28 18.64 24.04
CA ALA A 302 -14.16 17.88 25.28
C ALA A 302 -13.47 16.52 25.06
N LEU A 303 -13.58 15.93 23.86
CA LEU A 303 -13.00 14.63 23.53
C LEU A 303 -11.48 14.65 23.42
N TRP A 304 -10.88 15.81 23.14
CA TRP A 304 -9.44 15.95 22.92
C TRP A 304 -8.78 17.05 23.76
N ARG A 305 -9.54 17.68 24.65
CA ARG A 305 -9.02 18.71 25.56
C ARG A 305 -7.84 18.18 26.37
N GLY A 306 -6.79 19.00 26.47
CA GLY A 306 -5.55 18.63 27.16
C GLY A 306 -4.42 18.27 26.19
N ALA A 307 -4.71 18.08 24.91
CA ALA A 307 -3.69 17.99 23.88
C ALA A 307 -2.93 19.33 23.74
N ASN A 308 -1.59 19.25 23.68
CA ASN A 308 -0.71 20.38 23.38
C ASN A 308 -0.32 20.43 21.89
N LYS A 309 -0.52 19.34 21.14
CA LYS A 309 -0.35 19.27 19.68
C LYS A 309 -1.61 18.69 19.05
N VAL A 310 -2.10 19.30 17.97
CA VAL A 310 -3.32 18.84 17.29
C VAL A 310 -3.08 18.74 15.79
N SER A 311 -3.28 17.55 15.24
CA SER A 311 -3.28 17.28 13.80
C SER A 311 -4.72 17.15 13.32
N ILE A 312 -5.09 17.83 12.22
CA ILE A 312 -6.42 17.71 11.61
C ILE A 312 -6.29 17.09 10.21
N GLY A 313 -6.95 15.95 10.03
CA GLY A 313 -6.94 15.10 8.83
C GLY A 313 -8.04 15.41 7.81
N PHE A 314 -8.71 16.55 7.91
CA PHE A 314 -9.78 16.99 7.01
C PHE A 314 -9.75 18.51 6.84
N ALA A 315 -10.36 18.99 5.75
CA ALA A 315 -10.40 20.40 5.41
C ALA A 315 -11.57 21.13 6.06
N LEU A 316 -11.27 22.23 6.74
CA LEU A 316 -12.23 23.12 7.38
C LEU A 316 -12.57 24.28 6.44
N ASP A 317 -13.82 24.76 6.47
CA ASP A 317 -14.20 26.02 5.81
C ASP A 317 -13.50 27.22 6.47
N GLU A 318 -13.51 27.24 7.81
CA GLU A 318 -12.80 28.19 8.65
C GLU A 318 -12.33 27.48 9.91
N LEU A 319 -11.22 27.93 10.51
CA LEU A 319 -10.72 27.35 11.75
C LEU A 319 -11.61 27.77 12.94
N PRO A 320 -12.29 26.85 13.65
CA PRO A 320 -13.18 27.23 14.74
C PRO A 320 -12.41 27.89 15.90
N PRO A 321 -12.87 29.01 16.47
CA PRO A 321 -12.23 29.64 17.63
C PRO A 321 -12.08 28.68 18.81
N ALA A 322 -13.07 27.80 19.01
CA ALA A 322 -13.06 26.78 20.05
C ALA A 322 -11.83 25.84 19.97
N PHE A 323 -11.29 25.58 18.78
CA PHE A 323 -10.13 24.71 18.61
C PHE A 323 -8.87 25.39 19.16
N ILE A 324 -8.71 26.68 18.86
CA ILE A 324 -7.60 27.50 19.36
C ILE A 324 -7.73 27.67 20.89
N GLU A 325 -8.94 27.92 21.38
CA GLU A 325 -9.22 28.08 22.81
C GLU A 325 -9.04 26.80 23.65
N ALA A 326 -9.06 25.63 23.01
CA ALA A 326 -8.82 24.35 23.67
C ALA A 326 -7.33 24.03 23.87
N LEU A 327 -6.43 24.59 23.04
CA LEU A 327 -4.98 24.39 23.16
C LEU A 327 -4.42 25.05 24.44
N PRO A 328 -3.41 24.52 25.13
CA PRO A 328 -2.67 25.30 26.13
C PRO A 328 -1.86 26.44 25.46
N VAL A 329 -1.42 27.44 26.23
CA VAL A 329 -0.44 28.43 25.73
C VAL A 329 0.84 27.69 25.31
N GLY A 330 1.36 28.00 24.13
CA GLY A 330 2.46 27.28 23.47
C GLY A 330 2.01 26.05 22.67
N GLY A 331 0.75 25.64 22.81
CA GLY A 331 0.18 24.53 22.04
C GLY A 331 0.09 24.85 20.55
N ARG A 332 0.23 23.82 19.73
CA ARG A 332 0.26 23.94 18.26
C ARG A 332 -0.84 23.10 17.62
N LEU A 333 -1.41 23.60 16.54
CA LEU A 333 -2.41 22.92 15.73
C LEU A 333 -2.07 23.06 14.26
N VAL A 334 -2.16 21.97 13.50
CA VAL A 334 -2.02 21.98 12.04
C VAL A 334 -3.34 21.56 11.41
N ALA A 335 -3.87 22.39 10.51
CA ALA A 335 -5.14 22.15 9.85
C ALA A 335 -5.15 22.59 8.38
N PRO A 336 -5.71 21.77 7.48
CA PRO A 336 -6.11 22.23 6.15
C PRO A 336 -7.34 23.13 6.27
N VAL A 337 -7.26 24.34 5.72
CA VAL A 337 -8.36 25.32 5.75
C VAL A 337 -8.57 25.89 4.34
N HIS A 338 -9.81 26.04 3.92
CA HIS A 338 -10.12 26.72 2.68
C HIS A 338 -9.68 28.19 2.73
N PRO A 339 -8.97 28.71 1.71
CA PRO A 339 -8.60 30.12 1.67
C PRO A 339 -9.85 30.98 1.51
N ALA A 340 -9.82 32.20 2.08
CA ALA A 340 -10.95 33.14 2.00
C ALA A 340 -11.36 33.48 0.54
N GLU A 341 -10.40 33.45 -0.39
CA GLU A 341 -10.62 33.59 -1.83
C GLU A 341 -10.09 32.35 -2.57
N PRO A 342 -10.90 31.29 -2.73
CA PRO A 342 -10.50 30.07 -3.41
C PRO A 342 -10.25 30.33 -4.90
N ARG A 343 -9.13 29.82 -5.42
CA ARG A 343 -8.87 29.82 -6.87
C ARG A 343 -9.68 28.74 -7.59
N ASP A 344 -10.01 27.68 -6.87
CA ASP A 344 -10.90 26.58 -7.24
C ASP A 344 -11.54 26.03 -5.96
N ASP A 345 -12.58 25.21 -6.12
CA ASP A 345 -13.40 24.61 -5.07
C ASP A 345 -12.65 23.61 -4.18
N ARG A 346 -11.44 23.20 -4.56
CA ARG A 346 -10.66 22.16 -3.87
C ARG A 346 -9.40 22.71 -3.19
N SER A 347 -9.02 23.95 -3.49
CA SER A 347 -7.82 24.55 -2.93
C SER A 347 -7.94 24.77 -1.42
N GLN A 348 -6.93 24.30 -0.68
CA GLN A 348 -6.81 24.45 0.76
C GLN A 348 -5.39 24.87 1.09
N ASP A 349 -5.23 25.67 2.14
CA ASP A 349 -3.93 26.00 2.72
C ASP A 349 -3.75 25.20 4.01
N LEU A 350 -2.61 24.53 4.16
CA LEU A 350 -2.22 23.90 5.41
C LEU A 350 -1.68 24.98 6.36
N LEU A 351 -2.37 25.22 7.45
CA LEU A 351 -2.04 26.25 8.42
C LEU A 351 -1.45 25.62 9.68
N LEU A 352 -0.36 26.18 10.18
CA LEU A 352 0.13 25.99 11.54
C LEU A 352 -0.39 27.14 12.40
N VAL A 353 -1.05 26.82 13.50
CA VAL A 353 -1.51 27.78 14.50
C VAL A 353 -0.81 27.50 15.82
N THR A 354 -0.23 28.53 16.42
CA THR A 354 0.39 28.46 17.75
C THR A 354 -0.36 29.36 18.71
N ARG A 355 -0.86 28.79 19.82
CA ARG A 355 -1.51 29.60 20.86
C ARG A 355 -0.46 30.38 21.65
N THR A 356 -0.62 31.69 21.76
CA THR A 356 0.24 32.57 22.55
C THR A 356 -0.48 33.05 23.81
N ALA A 357 0.22 33.74 24.71
CA ALA A 357 -0.40 34.32 25.91
C ALA A 357 -1.41 35.44 25.59
N LEU A 358 -1.32 36.05 24.40
CA LEU A 358 -2.15 37.19 23.97
C LEU A 358 -3.15 36.85 22.86
N GLY A 359 -3.16 35.60 22.38
CA GLY A 359 -3.99 35.19 21.25
C GLY A 359 -3.40 33.97 20.55
N PHE A 360 -3.18 34.07 19.25
CA PHE A 360 -2.56 33.02 18.45
C PHE A 360 -1.79 33.61 17.27
N GLU A 361 -0.83 32.85 16.76
CA GLU A 361 -0.10 33.15 15.54
C GLU A 361 -0.43 32.07 14.50
N THR A 362 -0.60 32.50 13.25
CA THR A 362 -0.90 31.60 12.13
C THR A 362 0.18 31.71 11.07
N GLN A 363 0.68 30.56 10.62
CA GLN A 363 1.63 30.42 9.53
C GLN A 363 1.03 29.51 8.45
N ARG A 364 1.06 29.96 7.20
CA ARG A 364 0.73 29.11 6.04
C ARG A 364 1.94 28.27 5.65
N LEU A 365 1.78 26.95 5.61
CA LEU A 365 2.85 26.00 5.28
C LEU A 365 2.88 25.72 3.78
N GLU A 366 1.79 25.17 3.23
CA GLU A 366 1.71 24.71 1.84
C GLU A 366 0.26 24.69 1.35
N ARG A 367 0.04 24.55 0.04
CA ARG A 367 -1.26 24.21 -0.53
C ARG A 367 -1.43 22.69 -0.51
N VAL A 368 -2.59 22.22 -0.06
CA VAL A 368 -2.89 20.81 0.12
C VAL A 368 -4.28 20.45 -0.41
N LEU A 369 -4.59 19.16 -0.41
CA LEU A 369 -5.92 18.63 -0.73
C LEU A 369 -6.26 17.49 0.23
N TYR A 370 -7.17 17.77 1.14
CA TYR A 370 -7.75 16.87 2.13
C TYR A 370 -9.24 16.67 1.84
N VAL A 371 -9.79 15.58 2.35
CA VAL A 371 -11.24 15.34 2.35
C VAL A 371 -11.94 16.45 3.15
N PRO A 372 -13.16 16.87 2.75
CA PRO A 372 -13.88 17.91 3.47
C PRO A 372 -14.35 17.43 4.85
N ASP A 373 -14.50 18.38 5.77
CA ASP A 373 -15.20 18.16 7.03
C ASP A 373 -16.62 17.63 6.80
N ARG A 374 -16.99 16.57 7.52
CA ARG A 374 -18.33 15.97 7.47
C ARG A 374 -19.33 16.70 8.35
N GLY A 375 -18.86 17.44 9.36
CA GLY A 375 -19.71 18.17 10.30
C GLY A 375 -20.40 19.41 9.71
N THR A 376 -19.91 19.93 8.57
CA THR A 376 -20.38 21.19 7.98
C THR A 376 -20.97 21.06 6.57
N SER A 377 -21.13 19.84 6.05
CA SER A 377 -21.32 19.54 4.61
C SER A 377 -22.08 20.63 3.81
N ARG A 378 -21.34 21.38 2.98
CA ARG A 378 -21.91 21.90 1.72
C ARG A 378 -22.18 20.69 0.82
N GLU A 379 -23.39 20.60 0.27
CA GLU A 379 -23.67 19.60 -0.76
C GLU A 379 -22.63 19.72 -1.89
N PRO A 380 -22.08 18.60 -2.39
CA PRO A 380 -21.18 18.66 -3.54
C PRO A 380 -21.94 19.28 -4.72
N SER A 381 -21.42 20.39 -5.23
CA SER A 381 -21.86 20.91 -6.52
C SER A 381 -21.66 19.80 -7.56
N SER A 382 -22.75 19.45 -8.23
CA SER A 382 -22.79 18.51 -9.35
C SER A 382 -21.99 19.05 -10.54
N ALA A 383 -20.68 19.00 -10.47
CA ALA A 383 -19.78 19.22 -11.60
C ALA A 383 -19.16 17.88 -12.01
N SER A 384 -19.64 17.42 -13.16
CA SER A 384 -19.37 16.18 -13.89
C SER A 384 -17.91 15.68 -13.86
N ILE A 385 -17.78 14.36 -13.72
CA ILE A 385 -16.58 13.54 -14.02
C ILE A 385 -16.14 13.71 -15.48
#